data_AF-A0A951BCY8-F1
#
_entry.id   AF-A0A951BCY8-F1
#
_cell.length_a   1.000
_cell.length_b   1.000
_cell.length_c   1.000
_cell.angle_alpha   90.00
_cell.angle_beta   90.00
_cell.angle_gamma   90.00
#
_symmetry.space_group_name_H-M   'P 1'
#
loop_
_entity.id
_entity.type
_entity.pdbx_description
1 polymer ?
#
loop_
_entity_poly.entity_id
_entity_poly.type
_entity_poly.pdbx_seq_one_letter_code
_entity_poly.pdbx_strand_id
1 'polypeptide(L)'
;MAFDRPGYGYSDRPRGKAWTPEAQADLFAEAFVRLRMNRAVVFGHSWGTQVALALALDHPELVRGLVLASGYYFPTARAVPFTLSSIPVLGDALHYTILPLIGRATAPGLIRKMFAPRPVTRRFAEEFPVGLTLRPSQTGRAPRKPHPWSRRRLGWKSAMLSCACQ
;
A
#
# COMPACT_ATOMS: atom_id res chain seq x y z
N MET A 1 -7.37 3.72 -15.18
CA MET A 1 -6.82 2.36 -15.03
C MET A 1 -6.50 2.12 -13.57
N ALA A 2 -6.72 0.91 -13.06
CA ALA A 2 -6.40 0.55 -11.67
C ALA A 2 -5.61 -0.76 -11.67
N PHE A 3 -4.56 -0.82 -10.86
CA PHE A 3 -3.72 -2.00 -10.73
C PHE A 3 -3.86 -2.61 -9.34
N ASP A 4 -4.01 -3.93 -9.31
CA ASP A 4 -3.81 -4.69 -8.09
C ASP A 4 -2.30 -4.77 -7.78
N ARG A 5 -1.92 -4.41 -6.56
CA ARG A 5 -0.52 -4.48 -6.11
C ARG A 5 -0.13 -5.93 -5.82
N PRO A 6 1.16 -6.29 -5.85
CA PRO A 6 1.62 -7.64 -5.51
C PRO A 6 1.07 -8.13 -4.16
N GLY A 7 0.26 -9.20 -4.20
CA GLY A 7 -0.43 -9.76 -3.05
C GLY A 7 -1.71 -9.04 -2.62
N TYR A 8 -2.34 -8.28 -3.52
CA TYR A 8 -3.65 -7.65 -3.29
C TYR A 8 -4.58 -7.97 -4.45
N GLY A 9 -5.89 -7.90 -4.19
CA GLY A 9 -6.92 -8.21 -5.19
C GLY A 9 -6.70 -9.58 -5.82
N TYR A 10 -6.53 -9.59 -7.13
CA TYR A 10 -6.29 -10.76 -7.98
C TYR A 10 -4.82 -10.93 -8.38
N SER A 11 -3.91 -10.07 -7.88
CA SER A 11 -2.49 -10.18 -8.20
C SER A 11 -1.76 -11.14 -7.27
N ASP A 12 -0.88 -11.96 -7.86
CA ASP A 12 0.00 -12.85 -7.12
C ASP A 12 0.98 -12.09 -6.21
N ARG A 13 1.54 -12.81 -5.24
CA ARG A 13 2.60 -12.31 -4.35
C ARG A 13 3.87 -13.14 -4.51
N PRO A 14 4.69 -12.89 -5.55
CA PRO A 14 5.96 -13.57 -5.71
C PRO A 14 6.81 -13.46 -4.44
N ARG A 15 7.27 -14.61 -3.95
CA ARG A 15 8.16 -14.71 -2.78
C ARG A 15 9.60 -14.42 -3.20
N GLY A 16 10.48 -14.19 -2.23
CA GLY A 16 11.92 -14.00 -2.46
C GLY A 16 12.39 -12.55 -2.57
N LYS A 17 11.47 -11.56 -2.63
CA LYS A 17 11.83 -10.13 -2.53
C LYS A 17 10.92 -9.37 -1.58
N ALA A 18 11.45 -8.27 -1.04
CA ALA A 18 10.66 -7.32 -0.27
C ALA A 18 9.87 -6.43 -1.23
N TRP A 19 8.55 -6.34 -1.05
CA TRP A 19 7.69 -5.46 -1.84
C TRP A 19 7.63 -4.06 -1.23
N THR A 20 8.76 -3.35 -1.21
CA THR A 20 8.86 -1.96 -0.75
C THR A 20 8.13 -1.01 -1.71
N PRO A 21 7.89 0.26 -1.32
CA PRO A 21 7.30 1.24 -2.23
C PRO A 21 8.08 1.39 -3.54
N GLU A 22 9.41 1.44 -3.48
CA GLU A 22 10.30 1.54 -4.64
C GLU A 22 10.22 0.29 -5.51
N ALA A 23 10.27 -0.91 -4.90
CA ALA A 23 10.17 -2.15 -5.66
C ALA A 23 8.80 -2.33 -6.35
N GLN A 24 7.74 -1.69 -5.84
CA GLN A 24 6.44 -1.63 -6.51
C GLN A 24 6.38 -0.51 -7.55
N ALA A 25 7.08 0.61 -7.34
CA ALA A 25 7.22 1.67 -8.34
C ALA A 25 7.94 1.16 -9.59
N ASP A 26 9.06 0.44 -9.44
CA ASP A 26 9.78 -0.17 -10.58
C ASP A 26 8.88 -1.13 -11.37
N LEU A 27 8.10 -1.96 -10.65
CA LEU A 27 7.13 -2.86 -11.28
C LEU A 27 6.08 -2.08 -12.08
N PHE A 28 5.58 -0.95 -11.55
CA PHE A 28 4.61 -0.13 -12.25
C PHE A 28 5.22 0.65 -13.41
N ALA A 29 6.47 1.07 -13.32
CA ALA A 29 7.19 1.68 -14.44
C ALA A 29 7.31 0.69 -15.61
N GLU A 30 7.70 -0.56 -15.33
CA GLU A 30 7.70 -1.62 -16.34
C GLU A 30 6.31 -1.85 -16.96
N ALA A 31 5.26 -1.86 -16.12
CA ALA A 31 3.89 -2.01 -16.58
C ALA A 31 3.47 -0.84 -17.49
N PHE A 32 3.83 0.40 -17.14
CA PHE A 32 3.53 1.59 -17.93
C PHE A 32 4.20 1.51 -19.31
N VAL A 33 5.48 1.11 -19.36
CA VAL A 33 6.20 0.91 -20.63
C VAL A 33 5.49 -0.12 -21.50
N ARG A 34 5.15 -1.29 -20.94
CA ARG A 34 4.46 -2.36 -21.69
C ARG A 34 3.07 -1.93 -22.18
N LEU A 35 2.36 -1.11 -21.40
CA LEU A 35 1.06 -0.58 -21.73
C LEU A 35 1.14 0.72 -22.56
N ARG A 36 2.34 1.17 -22.92
CA ARG A 36 2.60 2.42 -23.65
C ARG A 36 1.98 3.65 -22.99
N MET A 37 1.91 3.65 -21.66
CA MET A 37 1.45 4.78 -20.86
C MET A 37 2.59 5.76 -20.68
N ASN A 38 2.37 7.01 -21.11
CA ASN A 38 3.31 8.10 -20.96
C ASN A 38 2.65 9.27 -20.22
N ARG A 39 3.40 9.91 -19.32
CA ARG A 39 2.97 11.09 -18.55
C ARG A 39 1.56 10.92 -17.94
N ALA A 40 1.37 9.88 -17.15
CA ALA A 40 0.09 9.59 -16.48
C ALA A 40 -0.13 10.44 -15.23
N VAL A 41 -1.38 10.72 -14.88
CA VAL A 41 -1.73 11.22 -13.55
C VAL A 41 -1.90 10.02 -12.62
N VAL A 42 -1.10 9.97 -11.55
CA VAL A 42 -1.05 8.82 -10.63
C VAL A 42 -1.76 9.18 -9.33
N PHE A 43 -2.77 8.38 -8.99
CA PHE A 43 -3.50 8.48 -7.74
C PHE A 43 -2.99 7.46 -6.71
N GLY A 44 -2.64 7.92 -5.52
CA GLY A 44 -2.26 7.07 -4.39
C GLY A 44 -3.16 7.31 -3.17
N HIS A 45 -3.56 6.24 -2.49
CA HIS A 45 -4.30 6.33 -1.23
C HIS A 45 -3.61 5.52 -0.12
N SER A 46 -3.56 6.08 1.09
CA SER A 46 -2.94 5.42 2.27
C SER A 46 -1.50 4.96 1.95
N TRP A 47 -1.16 3.68 2.16
CA TRP A 47 0.14 3.11 1.81
C TRP A 47 0.51 3.31 0.32
N GLY A 48 -0.49 3.32 -0.58
CA GLY A 48 -0.28 3.54 -2.01
C GLY A 48 0.29 4.92 -2.35
N THR A 49 0.18 5.90 -1.45
CA THR A 49 0.84 7.21 -1.63
C THR A 49 2.36 7.11 -1.66
N GLN A 50 2.96 6.19 -0.89
CA GLN A 50 4.41 5.98 -0.91
C GLN A 50 4.88 5.40 -2.23
N VAL A 51 4.09 4.49 -2.82
CA VAL A 51 4.40 3.92 -4.14
C VAL A 51 4.27 4.98 -5.23
N ALA A 52 3.20 5.79 -5.19
CA ALA A 52 2.98 6.86 -6.16
C ALA A 52 4.11 7.92 -6.10
N LEU A 53 4.54 8.27 -4.89
CA LEU A 53 5.70 9.15 -4.69
C LEU A 53 6.99 8.53 -5.22
N ALA A 54 7.28 7.27 -4.89
CA ALA A 54 8.46 6.57 -5.40
C ALA A 54 8.46 6.53 -6.94
N LEU A 55 7.32 6.23 -7.57
CA LEU A 55 7.19 6.22 -9.03
C LEU A 55 7.48 7.59 -9.65
N ALA A 56 6.94 8.68 -9.07
CA ALA A 56 7.19 10.02 -9.58
C ALA A 56 8.62 10.52 -9.37
N LEU A 57 9.31 10.04 -8.33
CA LEU A 57 10.69 10.40 -8.04
C LEU A 57 11.68 9.60 -8.87
N ASP A 58 11.47 8.29 -9.00
CA ASP A 58 12.40 7.38 -9.65
C ASP A 58 12.16 7.29 -11.17
N HIS A 59 10.92 7.55 -11.64
CA HIS A 59 10.50 7.50 -13.05
C HIS A 59 9.67 8.75 -13.45
N PRO A 60 10.21 9.97 -13.30
CA PRO A 60 9.46 11.22 -13.49
C PRO A 60 8.91 11.42 -14.91
N GLU A 61 9.54 10.85 -15.92
CA GLU A 61 9.08 10.89 -17.32
C GLU A 61 7.74 10.17 -17.54
N LEU A 62 7.41 9.21 -16.68
CA LEU A 62 6.17 8.45 -16.74
C LEU A 62 5.00 9.15 -16.03
N VAL A 63 5.26 10.17 -15.21
CA VAL A 63 4.27 10.82 -14.35
C VAL A 63 4.08 12.29 -14.73
N ARG A 64 2.84 12.66 -15.10
CA ARG A 64 2.44 14.06 -15.35
C ARG A 64 2.04 14.79 -14.07
N GLY A 65 1.47 14.06 -13.12
CA GLY A 65 0.95 14.64 -11.89
C GLY A 65 0.58 13.58 -10.87
N LEU A 66 0.47 14.01 -9.61
CA LEU A 66 0.16 13.15 -8.48
C LEU A 66 -1.10 13.63 -7.77
N VAL A 67 -1.92 12.68 -7.35
CA VAL A 67 -3.04 12.92 -6.44
C VAL A 67 -2.88 11.99 -5.25
N LEU A 68 -2.63 12.53 -4.06
CA LEU A 68 -2.35 11.76 -2.85
C LEU A 68 -3.46 11.95 -1.82
N ALA A 69 -4.10 10.86 -1.42
CA ALA A 69 -5.20 10.87 -0.46
C ALA A 69 -4.84 10.09 0.81
N SER A 70 -5.00 10.73 1.98
CA SER A 70 -4.87 10.09 3.30
C SER A 70 -3.58 9.28 3.48
N GLY A 71 -2.50 9.73 2.85
CA GLY A 71 -1.20 9.07 2.90
C GLY A 71 -0.37 9.43 4.12
N TYR A 72 0.76 8.75 4.28
CA TYR A 72 1.76 9.09 5.30
C TYR A 72 3.15 9.11 4.65
N TYR A 73 3.58 10.31 4.34
CA TYR A 73 4.82 10.63 3.61
C TYR A 73 5.72 11.60 4.39
N PHE A 74 5.30 12.02 5.58
CA PHE A 74 6.14 12.70 6.55
C PHE A 74 6.67 11.71 7.59
N PRO A 75 7.91 11.88 8.07
CA PRO A 75 8.48 11.05 9.12
C PRO A 75 7.76 11.34 10.44
N THR A 76 6.61 10.70 10.64
CA THR A 76 5.82 10.78 11.86
C THR A 76 6.04 9.50 12.63
N ALA A 77 6.52 9.59 13.86
CA ALA A 77 6.61 8.43 14.73
C ALA A 77 5.19 7.91 14.97
N ARG A 78 4.89 6.72 14.44
CA ARG A 78 3.64 6.02 14.71
C ARG A 78 3.98 4.70 15.37
N ALA A 79 3.26 4.38 16.44
CA ALA A 79 3.18 3.02 16.93
C ALA A 79 2.48 2.20 15.84
N VAL A 80 3.26 1.62 14.93
CA VAL A 80 2.75 0.54 14.09
C VAL A 80 2.47 -0.58 15.09
N PRO A 81 1.22 -1.05 15.25
CA PRO A 81 0.95 -2.18 16.11
C PRO A 81 1.95 -3.26 15.73
N PHE A 82 2.72 -3.76 16.69
CA PHE A 82 3.56 -4.94 16.48
C PHE A 82 2.61 -6.06 16.06
N THR A 83 2.38 -6.18 14.75
CA THR A 83 1.61 -7.29 14.24
C THR A 83 2.48 -8.51 14.55
N LEU A 84 1.97 -9.44 15.37
CA LEU A 84 2.58 -10.76 15.64
C LEU A 84 3.13 -11.46 14.38
N SER A 85 2.67 -11.01 13.21
CA SER A 85 3.16 -11.25 11.85
C SER A 85 4.66 -11.03 11.61
N SER A 86 5.40 -10.45 12.56
CA SER A 86 6.85 -10.22 12.43
C SER A 86 7.71 -11.39 12.95
N ILE A 87 7.11 -12.39 13.62
CA ILE A 87 7.81 -13.56 14.17
C ILE A 87 7.85 -14.68 13.12
N PRO A 88 9.03 -15.20 12.71
CA PRO A 88 9.13 -16.30 11.75
C PRO A 88 8.37 -17.55 12.25
N VAL A 89 7.74 -18.31 11.33
CA VAL A 89 6.93 -19.53 11.58
C VAL A 89 5.61 -19.29 12.31
N LEU A 90 5.62 -18.59 13.46
CA LEU A 90 4.40 -18.25 14.21
C LEU A 90 3.50 -17.28 13.40
N GLY A 91 4.11 -16.34 12.67
CA GLY A 91 3.40 -15.42 11.79
C GLY A 91 2.67 -16.12 10.64
N ASP A 92 3.25 -17.17 10.03
CA ASP A 92 2.59 -17.86 8.91
C ASP A 92 1.40 -18.70 9.42
N ALA A 93 1.58 -19.48 10.50
CA ALA A 93 0.48 -20.25 11.09
C ALA A 93 -0.69 -19.36 11.54
N LEU A 94 -0.42 -18.22 12.17
CA LEU A 94 -1.44 -17.24 12.57
C LEU A 94 -2.18 -16.64 11.37
N HIS A 95 -1.49 -16.36 10.26
CA HIS A 95 -2.06 -15.77 9.04
C HIS A 95 -2.98 -16.72 8.27
N TYR A 96 -2.69 -18.02 8.31
CA TYR A 96 -3.49 -19.02 7.60
C TYR A 96 -4.63 -19.61 8.44
N THR A 97 -4.62 -19.47 9.77
CA THR A 97 -5.62 -20.12 10.66
C THR A 97 -6.45 -19.12 11.47
N ILE A 98 -5.81 -18.25 12.25
CA ILE A 98 -6.48 -17.43 13.27
C ILE A 98 -6.88 -16.04 12.73
N LEU A 99 -6.03 -15.42 11.92
CA LEU A 99 -6.22 -14.06 11.44
C LEU A 99 -7.42 -13.88 10.48
N PRO A 100 -7.76 -14.83 9.59
CA PRO A 100 -8.95 -14.72 8.75
C PRO A 100 -10.25 -14.80 9.57
N LEU A 101 -10.26 -15.63 10.62
CA LEU A 101 -11.42 -15.78 11.51
C LEU A 101 -11.62 -14.54 12.37
N ILE A 102 -10.55 -14.04 13.02
CA ILE A 102 -10.60 -12.78 13.79
C ILE A 102 -10.94 -11.60 12.86
N GLY A 103 -10.37 -11.56 11.66
CA GLY A 103 -10.66 -10.55 10.65
C GLY A 103 -12.14 -10.54 10.27
N ARG A 104 -12.76 -11.71 10.04
CA ARG A 104 -14.18 -11.82 9.72
C ARG A 104 -15.07 -11.42 10.90
N ALA A 105 -14.68 -11.76 12.12
CA ALA A 105 -15.41 -11.38 13.32
C ALA A 105 -15.35 -9.86 13.61
N THR A 106 -14.20 -9.23 13.35
CA THR A 106 -13.97 -7.80 13.66
C THR A 106 -14.32 -6.85 12.51
N ALA A 107 -14.39 -7.34 11.27
CA ALA A 107 -14.65 -6.54 10.08
C ALA A 107 -15.92 -5.66 10.16
N PRO A 108 -17.09 -6.15 10.63
CA PRO A 108 -18.29 -5.30 10.71
C PRO A 108 -18.11 -4.08 11.61
N GLY A 109 -17.43 -4.24 12.75
CA GLY A 109 -17.14 -3.16 13.69
C GLY A 109 -16.10 -2.16 13.14
N LEU A 110 -15.04 -2.67 12.51
CA LEU A 110 -14.02 -1.84 11.85
C LEU A 110 -14.62 -1.02 10.70
N ILE A 111 -15.42 -1.65 9.85
CA ILE A 111 -16.11 -0.97 8.74
C ILE A 111 -17.02 0.12 9.29
N ARG A 112 -17.86 -0.14 10.31
CA ARG A 112 -18.68 0.90 10.95
C ARG A 112 -17.84 2.07 11.46
N LYS A 113 -16.70 1.78 12.08
CA LYS A 113 -15.78 2.81 12.57
C LYS A 113 -15.13 3.61 11.44
N MET A 114 -14.85 3.01 10.29
CA MET A 114 -14.30 3.70 9.11
C MET A 114 -15.30 4.70 8.50
N PHE A 115 -16.60 4.39 8.55
CA PHE A 115 -17.65 5.28 8.02
C PHE A 115 -18.13 6.31 9.04
N ALA A 116 -17.85 6.11 10.33
CA ALA A 116 -18.30 6.99 11.40
C ALA A 116 -17.86 8.46 11.16
N PRO A 117 -18.74 9.45 11.45
CA PRO A 117 -20.06 9.30 12.07
C PRO A 117 -21.18 8.90 11.10
N ARG A 118 -20.90 8.76 9.80
CA ARG A 118 -21.89 8.43 8.78
C ARG A 118 -22.21 6.93 8.76
N PRO A 119 -23.42 6.55 8.35
CA PRO A 119 -23.74 5.14 8.15
C PRO A 119 -22.91 4.56 6.99
N VAL A 120 -22.65 3.26 7.06
CA VAL A 120 -22.09 2.51 5.93
C VAL A 120 -23.07 2.61 4.77
N THR A 121 -22.61 3.08 3.62
CA THR A 121 -23.47 3.23 2.44
C THR A 121 -23.98 1.86 1.99
N ARG A 122 -25.24 1.79 1.54
CA ARG A 122 -25.86 0.56 1.01
C ARG A 122 -24.98 -0.11 -0.05
N ARG A 123 -24.50 0.69 -1.00
CA ARG A 123 -23.60 0.24 -2.07
C ARG A 123 -22.34 -0.47 -1.53
N PHE A 124 -21.67 0.11 -0.53
CA PHE A 124 -20.51 -0.53 0.09
C PHE A 124 -20.86 -1.84 0.78
N ALA A 125 -21.99 -1.90 1.49
CA ALA A 125 -22.42 -3.11 2.17
C ALA A 125 -22.75 -4.27 1.20
N GLU A 126 -23.26 -3.94 0.00
CA GLU A 126 -23.63 -4.91 -1.04
C GLU A 126 -22.44 -5.31 -1.93
N GLU A 127 -21.59 -4.36 -2.32
CA GLU A 127 -20.56 -4.57 -3.34
C GLU A 127 -19.16 -4.86 -2.77
N PHE A 128 -18.86 -4.48 -1.51
CA PHE A 128 -17.49 -4.59 -1.00
C PHE A 128 -17.12 -6.05 -0.66
N PRO A 129 -16.11 -6.64 -1.34
CA PRO A 129 -15.78 -8.04 -1.15
C PRO A 129 -14.90 -8.23 0.10
N VAL A 130 -15.49 -8.17 1.29
CA VAL A 130 -14.79 -8.38 2.57
C VAL A 130 -13.99 -9.69 2.55
N GLY A 131 -14.58 -10.74 1.98
CA GLY A 131 -13.93 -12.04 1.84
C GLY A 131 -12.66 -12.01 0.98
N LEU A 132 -12.56 -11.12 -0.02
CA LEU A 132 -11.34 -10.91 -0.81
C LEU A 132 -10.25 -10.26 0.05
N THR A 133 -10.60 -9.21 0.81
CA THR A 133 -9.65 -8.45 1.64
C THR A 133 -9.04 -9.24 2.80
N LEU A 134 -9.73 -10.28 3.27
CA LEU A 134 -9.30 -11.12 4.39
C LEU A 134 -8.66 -12.44 3.93
N ARG A 135 -8.38 -12.61 2.63
CA ARG A 135 -7.75 -13.84 2.13
C ARG A 135 -6.34 -13.99 2.72
N PRO A 136 -5.97 -15.19 3.18
CA PRO A 136 -4.63 -15.46 3.71
C PRO A 136 -3.49 -15.09 2.74
N SER A 137 -3.73 -15.23 1.43
CA SER A 137 -2.77 -14.85 0.39
C SER A 137 -2.45 -13.35 0.37
N GLN A 138 -3.35 -12.50 0.89
CA GLN A 138 -3.17 -11.05 0.96
C GLN A 138 -2.54 -10.58 2.28
N THR A 139 -2.73 -11.34 3.36
CA THR A 139 -2.12 -11.02 4.65
C THR A 139 -0.69 -11.56 4.75
N GLY A 140 -0.33 -12.61 4.00
CA GLY A 140 0.95 -13.31 4.09
C GLY A 140 2.23 -12.44 3.91
N ARG A 141 3.29 -12.83 4.62
CA ARG A 141 4.56 -12.11 4.68
C ARG A 141 5.29 -12.05 3.33
N ALA A 142 5.89 -10.88 3.04
CA ALA A 142 7.03 -10.77 2.12
C ALA A 142 8.34 -10.74 2.94
N PRO A 143 9.44 -11.36 2.48
CA PRO A 143 10.71 -11.34 3.22
C PRO A 143 11.17 -9.90 3.45
N ARG A 144 11.67 -9.62 4.66
CA ARG A 144 12.12 -8.30 5.09
C ARG A 144 13.64 -8.21 4.87
N LYS A 145 14.11 -7.31 4.02
CA LYS A 145 15.52 -6.87 4.04
C LYS A 145 15.62 -5.51 4.75
N PRO A 146 16.76 -5.18 5.38
CA PRO A 146 16.98 -3.85 5.98
C PRO A 146 16.85 -2.75 4.93
N HIS A 147 16.34 -1.60 5.35
CA HIS A 147 15.93 -0.51 4.48
C HIS A 147 17.07 0.50 4.21
N PRO A 148 17.36 0.91 2.96
CA PRO A 148 18.36 1.94 2.66
C PRO A 148 17.90 3.41 2.86
N TRP A 149 16.81 3.68 3.60
CA TRP A 149 16.26 5.04 3.80
C TRP A 149 17.13 6.00 4.62
N SER A 150 18.31 5.59 5.09
CA SER A 150 19.19 6.46 5.87
C SER A 150 19.98 7.48 5.03
N ARG A 151 20.23 7.24 3.74
CA ARG A 151 21.15 8.08 2.92
C ARG A 151 20.49 9.19 2.10
N ARG A 152 19.19 9.12 1.80
CA ARG A 152 18.46 10.13 0.98
C ARG A 152 17.70 11.19 1.81
N ARG A 153 18.09 11.40 3.07
CA ARG A 153 17.43 12.35 4.00
C ARG A 153 17.63 13.83 3.65
N LEU A 154 18.69 14.18 2.91
CA LEU A 154 19.06 15.59 2.67
C LEU A 154 18.31 16.23 1.49
N GLY A 155 17.99 15.48 0.42
CA GLY A 155 17.26 16.04 -0.73
C GLY A 155 15.74 16.21 -0.51
N TRP A 156 15.17 15.46 0.43
CA TRP A 156 13.72 15.41 0.67
C TRP A 156 13.12 16.69 1.24
N LYS A 157 13.86 17.40 2.12
CA LYS A 157 13.38 18.68 2.68
C LYS A 157 13.23 19.73 1.59
N SER A 158 14.20 19.86 0.69
CA SER A 158 14.17 20.88 -0.37
C SER A 158 13.13 20.61 -1.45
N ALA A 159 12.92 19.34 -1.84
CA ALA A 159 11.95 19.00 -2.89
C ALA A 159 10.49 19.22 -2.44
N MET A 160 10.15 18.94 -1.18
CA MET A 160 8.79 19.14 -0.65
C MET A 160 8.47 20.60 -0.35
N LEU A 161 9.45 21.40 0.11
CA LEU A 161 9.27 22.85 0.30
C LEU A 161 8.97 23.56 -1.02
N SER A 162 9.52 23.09 -2.14
CA SER A 162 9.23 23.64 -3.47
C SER A 162 7.81 23.30 -3.97
N CYS A 163 7.29 22.12 -3.61
CA CYS A 163 5.98 21.64 -4.07
C CYS A 163 4.79 22.12 -3.20
N ALA A 164 5.05 22.55 -1.96
CA ALA A 164 4.03 23.09 -1.07
C ALA A 164 3.85 24.63 -1.16
N CYS A 165 4.67 25.31 -1.98
CA CYS A 165 4.62 26.77 -2.21
C CYS A 165 4.15 27.15 -3.63
N GLN A 166 3.56 26.22 -4.39
CA GLN A 166 2.87 26.49 -5.65
C GLN A 166 1.41 26.06 -5.55
#